data_AF-A0A354RBL3-F1
#
_entry.id   AF-A0A354RBL3-F1
#
_cell.length_a   1.000
_cell.length_b   1.000
_cell.length_c   1.000
_cell.angle_alpha   90.00
_cell.angle_beta   90.00
_cell.angle_gamma   90.00
#
_symmetry.space_group_name_H-M   'P 1'
#
loop_
_entity.id
_entity.type
_entity.pdbx_description
1 polymer ?
#
loop_
_entity_poly.entity_id
_entity_poly.type
_entity_poly.pdbx_seq_one_letter_code
_entity_poly.pdbx_strand_id
1 'polypeptide(L)'
;KGVCSAKNRHTIIGDDESWRYRGPKNDMYQTEHDELFASIRSGDPFNDGERSAHSTMVAILGRMVAYTGQKISYQDALNSKESLVPATFDWDQSMPTPEPPVPGVTRFV
;
A
#
# COMPACT_ATOMS: atom_id res chain seq x y z
N LYS A 1 21.30 -20.20 -7.24
CA LYS A 1 21.19 -18.88 -6.55
C LYS A 1 20.97 -17.84 -7.64
N GLY A 2 20.31 -16.70 -7.38
CA GLY A 2 20.07 -15.73 -8.44
C GLY A 2 19.87 -14.31 -7.94
N VAL A 3 20.08 -13.34 -8.82
CA VAL A 3 19.85 -11.92 -8.54
C VAL A 3 18.92 -11.33 -9.60
N CYS A 4 17.96 -10.54 -9.16
CA CYS A 4 17.14 -9.73 -10.06
C CYS A 4 17.51 -8.25 -9.88
N SER A 5 17.44 -7.50 -10.98
CA SER A 5 17.69 -6.06 -10.99
C SER A 5 16.64 -5.38 -11.84
N ALA A 6 15.69 -4.71 -11.19
CA ALA A 6 14.66 -3.93 -11.85
C ALA A 6 15.14 -2.53 -12.25
N LYS A 7 16.07 -1.94 -11.48
CA LYS A 7 16.58 -0.59 -11.74
C LYS A 7 17.70 -0.65 -12.79
N ASN A 8 17.56 0.06 -13.90
CA ASN A 8 18.52 0.24 -15.01
C ASN A 8 18.76 -0.95 -15.96
N ARG A 9 18.70 -2.21 -15.50
CA ARG A 9 19.05 -3.37 -16.34
C ARG A 9 17.88 -4.27 -16.72
N HIS A 10 16.81 -4.31 -15.91
CA HIS A 10 15.68 -5.22 -16.08
C HIS A 10 16.15 -6.66 -16.38
N THR A 11 16.96 -7.21 -15.47
CA THR A 11 17.61 -8.51 -15.61
C THR A 11 17.22 -9.47 -14.52
N ILE A 12 17.10 -10.75 -14.87
CA ILE A 12 17.03 -11.88 -13.95
C ILE A 12 18.23 -12.76 -14.28
N ILE A 13 19.12 -12.96 -13.31
CA ILE A 13 20.35 -13.75 -13.49
C ILE A 13 20.21 -15.02 -12.65
N GLY A 14 20.14 -16.17 -13.33
CA GLY A 14 20.19 -17.50 -12.75
C GLY A 14 21.38 -18.29 -13.28
N ASP A 15 21.63 -19.45 -12.65
CA ASP A 15 22.81 -20.30 -12.94
C ASP A 15 22.74 -20.93 -14.35
N ASP A 16 21.55 -21.37 -14.79
CA ASP A 16 21.36 -22.03 -16.09
C ASP A 16 20.88 -21.08 -17.19
N GLU A 17 20.03 -20.10 -16.85
CA GLU A 17 19.54 -19.09 -17.80
C GLU A 17 19.44 -17.71 -17.17
N SER A 18 19.89 -16.71 -17.92
CA SER A 18 19.78 -15.30 -17.55
C SER A 18 18.92 -14.56 -18.57
N TRP A 19 17.89 -13.88 -18.09
CA TRP A 19 16.99 -13.08 -18.90
C TRP A 19 17.30 -11.60 -18.76
N ARG A 20 17.21 -10.86 -19.87
CA ARG A 20 17.33 -9.41 -19.91
C ARG A 20 16.29 -8.81 -20.83
N TYR A 21 15.53 -7.85 -20.33
CA TYR A 21 14.68 -7.03 -21.18
C TYR A 21 15.53 -6.20 -22.15
N ARG A 22 15.20 -6.27 -23.45
CA ARG A 22 15.87 -5.52 -24.53
C ARG A 22 14.92 -4.59 -25.29
N GLY A 23 13.70 -4.40 -24.80
CA GLY A 23 12.72 -3.53 -25.42
C GLY A 23 12.94 -2.05 -25.10
N PRO A 24 11.99 -1.19 -25.52
CA PRO A 24 12.01 0.24 -25.24
C PRO A 24 12.13 0.51 -23.75
N LYS A 25 12.99 1.47 -23.37
CA LYS A 25 13.04 1.92 -21.98
C LYS A 25 11.75 2.67 -21.68
N ASN A 26 11.09 2.25 -20.61
CA ASN A 26 9.97 3.00 -20.07
C ASN A 26 10.38 3.66 -18.75
N ASP A 27 10.28 4.98 -18.66
CA ASP A 27 10.30 5.69 -17.38
C ASP A 27 8.88 5.74 -16.85
N MET A 28 8.62 4.96 -15.80
CA MET A 28 7.28 4.81 -15.21
C MET A 28 6.67 6.16 -14.82
N TYR A 29 7.47 7.11 -14.33
CA TYR A 29 6.95 8.43 -13.96
C TYR A 29 6.55 9.26 -15.18
N GLN A 30 7.30 9.14 -16.28
CA GLN A 30 6.98 9.84 -17.52
C GLN A 30 5.70 9.27 -18.14
N THR A 31 5.53 7.95 -18.17
CA THR A 31 4.28 7.33 -18.67
C THR A 31 3.07 7.79 -17.88
N GLU A 32 3.12 7.76 -16.55
CA GLU A 32 2.01 8.23 -15.71
C GLU A 32 1.65 9.69 -16.02
N HIS A 33 2.65 10.56 -16.21
CA HIS A 33 2.40 11.94 -16.62
C HIS A 33 1.82 12.06 -18.03
N ASP A 34 2.34 11.30 -19.00
CA ASP A 34 1.85 11.31 -20.38
C ASP A 34 0.37 10.87 -20.43
N GLU A 35 0.02 9.80 -19.72
CA GLU A 35 -1.35 9.29 -19.60
C GLU A 35 -2.27 10.30 -18.91
N LEU A 36 -1.82 10.90 -17.79
CA LEU A 36 -2.57 11.95 -17.10
C LEU A 36 -2.86 13.13 -18.03
N PHE A 37 -1.85 13.69 -18.71
CA PHE A 37 -2.05 14.85 -19.58
C PHE A 37 -2.84 14.50 -20.85
N ALA A 38 -2.69 13.29 -21.39
CA ALA A 38 -3.50 12.82 -22.51
C ALA A 38 -4.98 12.77 -22.13
N SER A 39 -5.31 12.16 -20.98
CA SER A 39 -6.69 12.04 -20.46
C SER A 39 -7.37 13.40 -20.27
N ILE A 40 -6.62 14.39 -19.76
CA ILE A 40 -7.12 15.76 -19.59
C ILE A 40 -7.38 16.43 -20.95
N ARG A 41 -6.47 16.27 -21.92
CA ARG A 41 -6.60 16.91 -23.24
C ARG A 41 -7.65 16.26 -24.13
N SER A 42 -7.83 14.94 -24.03
CA SER A 42 -8.88 14.22 -24.75
C SER A 42 -10.26 14.39 -24.11
N GLY A 43 -10.33 14.83 -22.85
CA GLY A 43 -11.57 14.89 -22.08
C GLY A 43 -12.06 13.51 -21.64
N ASP A 44 -11.16 12.52 -21.57
CA ASP A 44 -11.44 11.14 -21.16
C ASP A 44 -10.69 10.79 -19.87
N PRO A 45 -11.13 11.31 -18.71
CA PRO A 45 -10.44 11.10 -17.44
C PRO A 45 -10.58 9.66 -16.96
N PHE A 46 -9.47 9.09 -16.45
CA PHE A 46 -9.47 7.82 -15.74
C PHE A 46 -9.44 8.03 -14.22
N ASN A 47 -9.89 7.03 -13.47
CA ASN A 47 -9.97 7.08 -12.01
C ASN A 47 -9.35 5.82 -11.38
N ASP A 48 -8.20 6.01 -10.74
CA ASP A 48 -7.50 4.96 -9.98
C ASP A 48 -7.77 5.04 -8.46
N GLY A 49 -8.73 5.84 -8.04
CA GLY A 49 -9.06 6.09 -6.63
C GLY A 49 -9.45 4.83 -5.87
N GLU A 50 -10.27 3.97 -6.44
CA GLU A 50 -10.68 2.70 -5.81
C GLU A 50 -9.48 1.75 -5.65
N ARG A 51 -8.67 1.58 -6.70
CA ARG A 51 -7.43 0.78 -6.64
C ARG A 51 -6.49 1.31 -5.57
N SER A 52 -6.36 2.63 -5.47
CA SER A 52 -5.52 3.29 -4.47
C SER A 52 -6.06 3.08 -3.06
N ALA A 53 -7.37 3.24 -2.84
CA ALA A 53 -8.02 2.99 -1.56
C ALA A 53 -7.82 1.54 -1.10
N HIS A 54 -7.96 0.57 -2.01
CA HIS A 54 -7.69 -0.83 -1.70
C HIS A 54 -6.22 -1.07 -1.35
N SER A 55 -5.27 -0.46 -2.07
CA SER A 55 -3.83 -0.54 -1.77
C SER A 55 -3.49 0.00 -0.38
N THR A 56 -4.04 1.16 -0.02
CA THR A 56 -3.88 1.74 1.33
C THR A 56 -4.50 0.83 2.39
N MET A 57 -5.66 0.25 2.14
CA MET A 57 -6.30 -0.68 3.07
C MET A 57 -5.44 -1.94 3.31
N VAL A 58 -4.71 -2.44 2.31
CA VAL A 58 -3.75 -3.55 2.51
C VAL A 58 -2.61 -3.15 3.45
N ALA A 59 -2.10 -1.91 3.36
CA ALA A 59 -1.10 -1.42 4.30
C ALA A 59 -1.65 -1.32 5.74
N ILE A 60 -2.89 -0.85 5.89
CA ILE A 60 -3.59 -0.81 7.20
C ILE A 60 -3.79 -2.23 7.75
N LEU A 61 -4.24 -3.18 6.93
CA LEU A 61 -4.36 -4.59 7.30
C LEU A 61 -3.01 -5.16 7.77
N GLY A 62 -1.92 -4.84 7.06
CA GLY A 62 -0.57 -5.24 7.47
C GLY A 62 -0.20 -4.76 8.87
N ARG A 63 -0.52 -3.50 9.20
CA ARG A 63 -0.37 -2.95 10.57
C ARG A 63 -1.22 -3.73 11.57
N MET A 64 -2.51 -3.94 11.29
CA MET A 64 -3.43 -4.65 12.20
C MET A 64 -2.94 -6.07 12.52
N VAL A 65 -2.52 -6.81 11.50
CA VAL A 65 -1.98 -8.18 11.66
C VAL A 65 -0.68 -8.16 12.46
N ALA A 66 0.25 -7.23 12.15
CA ALA A 66 1.51 -7.13 12.87
C ALA A 66 1.31 -6.80 14.35
N TYR A 67 0.39 -5.90 14.68
CA TYR A 67 0.14 -5.43 16.05
C TYR A 67 -0.59 -6.45 16.90
N THR A 68 -1.50 -7.21 16.29
CA THR A 68 -2.30 -8.20 17.03
C THR A 68 -1.67 -9.60 17.03
N GLY A 69 -0.84 -9.91 16.04
CA GLY A 69 -0.37 -11.26 15.77
C GLY A 69 -1.47 -12.20 15.26
N GLN A 70 -2.61 -11.66 14.81
CA GLN A 70 -3.78 -12.44 14.41
C GLN A 70 -3.93 -12.52 12.89
N LYS A 71 -4.50 -13.63 12.42
CA LYS A 71 -4.94 -13.74 11.03
C LYS A 71 -6.24 -12.96 10.86
N ILE A 72 -6.19 -11.85 10.13
CA ILE A 72 -7.34 -10.97 9.86
C ILE A 72 -7.61 -11.03 8.36
N SER A 73 -8.87 -11.22 7.95
CA SER A 73 -9.24 -11.16 6.53
C SER A 73 -9.41 -9.71 6.08
N TYR A 74 -9.32 -9.48 4.77
CA TYR A 74 -9.55 -8.15 4.20
C TYR A 74 -10.94 -7.60 4.55
N GLN A 75 -11.96 -8.47 4.53
CA GLN A 75 -13.33 -8.10 4.86
C GLN A 75 -13.51 -7.78 6.35
N ASP A 76 -12.82 -8.50 7.24
CA ASP A 76 -12.84 -8.18 8.68
C ASP A 76 -12.23 -6.81 8.93
N ALA A 77 -11.09 -6.52 8.30
CA ALA A 77 -10.42 -5.23 8.45
C ALA A 77 -11.26 -4.06 7.92
N LEU A 78 -11.97 -4.23 6.79
CA LEU A 78 -12.92 -3.24 6.28
C LEU A 78 -14.10 -3.00 7.25
N ASN A 79 -14.48 -4.00 8.03
CA ASN A 79 -15.60 -3.95 8.96
C ASN A 79 -15.20 -3.63 10.41
N SER A 80 -13.90 -3.41 10.67
CA SER A 80 -13.33 -3.18 12.01
C SER A 80 -14.03 -2.04 12.74
N LYS A 81 -14.11 -2.17 14.07
CA LYS A 81 -14.68 -1.14 14.96
C LYS A 81 -13.61 -0.32 15.69
N GLU A 82 -12.34 -0.52 15.34
CA GLU A 82 -11.23 0.26 15.89
C GLU A 82 -11.42 1.76 15.57
N SER A 83 -11.47 2.59 16.61
CA SER A 83 -11.39 4.04 16.48
C SER A 83 -10.09 4.51 17.10
N LEU A 84 -9.23 5.12 16.27
CA LEU A 84 -7.99 5.77 16.72
C LEU A 84 -8.19 7.25 17.07
N VAL A 85 -9.40 7.76 16.89
CA VAL A 85 -9.76 9.14 17.19
C VAL A 85 -10.62 9.20 18.45
N PRO A 86 -10.56 10.32 19.20
CA PRO A 86 -11.47 10.57 20.31
C PRO A 86 -12.95 10.54 19.88
N ALA A 87 -13.83 10.20 20.82
CA ALA A 87 -15.28 10.23 20.57
C ALA A 87 -15.82 11.67 20.39
N THR A 88 -15.16 12.63 21.01
CA THR A 88 -15.49 14.06 20.97
C THR A 88 -14.21 14.87 20.71
N PHE A 89 -14.35 15.97 19.99
CA PHE A 89 -13.25 16.92 19.77
C PHE A 89 -13.58 18.20 20.55
N ASP A 90 -12.88 18.40 21.67
CA ASP A 90 -13.03 19.59 22.52
C ASP A 90 -11.66 20.17 22.86
N TRP A 91 -11.58 21.50 22.97
CA TRP A 91 -10.29 22.20 23.14
C TRP A 91 -9.63 21.90 24.49
N ASP A 92 -10.45 21.62 25.52
CA ASP A 92 -10.00 21.33 26.87
C ASP A 92 -9.81 19.83 27.14
N GLN A 93 -10.02 18.97 26.12
CA GLN A 93 -9.95 17.52 26.28
C GLN A 93 -8.49 17.03 26.26
N SER A 94 -8.08 16.38 27.35
CA SER A 94 -6.81 15.65 27.39
C SER A 94 -6.85 14.44 26.46
N MET A 95 -5.89 14.35 25.53
CA MET A 95 -5.74 13.20 24.63
C MET A 95 -4.85 12.14 25.30
N PRO A 96 -5.38 10.95 25.63
CA PRO A 96 -4.57 9.89 26.20
C PRO A 96 -3.58 9.37 25.14
N THR A 97 -2.32 9.21 25.52
CA THR A 97 -1.33 8.53 24.68
C THR A 97 -1.58 7.03 24.76
N PRO A 98 -1.87 6.34 23.64
CA PRO A 98 -2.07 4.90 23.66
C PRO A 98 -0.76 4.17 23.97
N GLU A 99 -0.84 3.06 24.70
CA GLU A 99 0.32 2.18 24.89
C GLU A 99 0.74 1.54 23.55
N PRO A 100 2.04 1.29 23.33
CA PRO A 100 2.49 0.60 22.15
C PRO A 100 1.82 -0.79 22.03
N PRO A 101 1.38 -1.19 20.83
CA PRO A 101 0.77 -2.49 20.63
C PRO A 101 1.80 -3.61 20.82
N VAL A 102 1.37 -4.70 21.46
CA VAL A 102 2.21 -5.86 21.73
C VAL A 102 1.60 -7.08 21.04
N PRO A 103 2.30 -7.69 20.06
CA PRO A 103 1.80 -8.88 19.35
C PRO A 103 1.40 -10.00 20.31
N GLY A 104 0.20 -10.55 20.13
CA GLY A 104 -0.37 -11.59 20.99
C GLY A 104 -1.09 -11.10 22.25
N VAL A 105 -0.86 -9.85 22.67
CA VAL A 105 -1.58 -9.19 23.76
C VAL A 105 -2.68 -8.28 23.20
N THR A 106 -2.33 -7.40 22.26
CA THR A 106 -3.29 -6.53 21.57
C THR A 106 -4.24 -7.37 20.72
N ARG A 107 -5.55 -7.13 20.86
CA ARG A 107 -6.59 -7.89 20.15
C ARG A 107 -7.23 -7.04 19.04
N PHE A 108 -7.61 -7.69 17.95
CA PHE A 108 -8.41 -7.08 16.89
C PHE A 108 -9.83 -6.79 17.41
N VAL A 109 -10.44 -5.69 16.93
CA VAL A 109 -11.74 -5.18 17.37
C VAL A 109 -12.60 -4.73 16.19
#